data_AF-A0A563VM85-F1
#
_entry.id   AF-A0A563VM85-F1
#
_cell.length_a   1.000
_cell.length_b   1.000
_cell.length_c   1.000
_cell.angle_alpha   90.00
_cell.angle_beta   90.00
_cell.angle_gamma   90.00
#
_symmetry.space_group_name_H-M   'P 1'
#
loop_
_entity.id
_entity.type
_entity.pdbx_description
1 polymer ?
#
loop_
_entity_poly.entity_id
_entity_poly.type
_entity_poly.pdbx_seq_one_letter_code
_entity_poly.pdbx_strand_id
1 'polypeptide(L)' 'MECKIISRAGQTLARGKLFLQHEEDGKMRLNLKTNRGTLIKGGIVSDDGDLRTASDELFNNCFNYWGMSNLTLSINIR' A
#
# COMPACT_ATOMS: atom_id res chain seq x y z
N MET A 1 5.12 8.62 5.54
CA MET A 1 4.14 7.73 6.21
C MET A 1 4.74 6.36 6.39
N GLU A 2 4.93 5.93 7.63
CA GLU A 2 5.35 4.55 7.93
C GLU A 2 4.12 3.65 8.01
N CYS A 3 4.28 2.37 7.67
CA CYS A 3 3.19 1.41 7.78
C CYS A 3 3.64 0.04 8.26
N LYS A 4 2.69 -0.69 8.81
CA LYS A 4 2.80 -2.11 9.18
C LYS A 4 1.74 -2.90 8.44
N ILE A 5 2.15 -4.06 7.93
CA ILE A 5 1.26 -5.07 7.36
C ILE A 5 1.05 -6.11 8.44
N ILE A 6 -0.20 -6.27 8.88
CA ILE A 6 -0.56 -7.09 10.03
C ILE A 6 -1.49 -8.20 9.54
N SER A 7 -1.21 -9.45 9.90
CA SER A 7 -2.09 -10.58 9.61
C SER A 7 -3.35 -10.52 10.47
N ARG A 8 -4.37 -11.29 10.09
CA ARG A 8 -5.57 -11.48 10.91
C ARG A 8 -5.27 -11.89 12.37
N ALA A 9 -4.21 -12.67 12.58
CA ALA A 9 -3.78 -13.12 13.91
C ALA A 9 -3.06 -12.03 14.73
N GLY A 10 -2.93 -10.81 14.20
CA GLY A 10 -2.23 -9.70 14.84
C GLY A 10 -0.71 -9.71 14.65
N GLN A 11 -0.17 -10.66 13.88
CA GLN A 11 1.27 -10.74 13.61
C GLN A 11 1.67 -9.68 12.59
N THR A 12 2.73 -8.90 12.89
CA THR A 12 3.33 -8.03 11.88
C THR A 12 4.09 -8.87 10.86
N LEU A 13 3.61 -8.88 9.62
CA LEU A 13 4.23 -9.59 8.50
C LEU A 13 5.37 -8.77 7.88
N ALA A 14 5.17 -7.46 7.77
CA ALA A 14 6.13 -6.56 7.16
C ALA A 14 5.96 -5.13 7.69
N ARG A 15 7.01 -4.33 7.50
CA ARG A 15 7.02 -2.89 7.75
C ARG A 15 7.49 -2.19 6.49
N GLY A 16 7.05 -0.97 6.27
CA GLY A 16 7.36 -0.22 5.07
C GLY A 16 6.96 1.23 5.14
N LYS A 17 6.92 1.84 3.96
CA LYS A 17 6.48 3.20 3.75
C LYS A 17 5.47 3.24 2.61
N LEU A 18 4.39 3.99 2.85
CA LEU A 18 3.46 4.43 1.82
C LEU A 18 3.96 5.74 1.22
N PHE A 19 3.89 5.84 -0.10
CA PHE A 19 4.30 7.03 -0.83
C PHE A 19 3.52 7.16 -2.14
N LEU A 20 3.38 8.40 -2.60
CA LEU A 20 2.86 8.70 -3.93
C LEU A 20 4.03 8.79 -4.91
N GLN A 21 3.86 8.18 -6.08
CA GLN A 21 4.83 8.23 -7.16
C GLN A 21 4.18 8.88 -8.39
N HIS A 22 4.87 9.86 -8.97
CA HIS A 22 4.50 10.39 -10.28
C HIS A 22 4.80 9.34 -11.35
N GLU A 23 3.81 9.06 -12.18
CA GLU A 23 3.91 8.23 -13.37
C GLU A 23 4.19 9.11 -14.59
N GLU A 24 4.69 8.49 -15.67
CA GLU A 24 5.07 9.21 -16.90
C GLU A 24 3.87 9.90 -17.59
N ASP A 25 2.66 9.41 -17.36
CA ASP A 25 1.41 9.96 -17.89
C ASP A 25 0.88 11.17 -17.09
N GLY A 26 1.67 11.66 -16.12
CA GLY A 26 1.32 12.77 -15.26
C GLY A 26 0.42 12.39 -14.07
N LYS A 27 0.03 11.13 -13.94
CA LYS A 27 -0.81 10.66 -12.83
C LYS A 27 0.02 10.33 -11.59
N MET A 28 -0.68 10.23 -10.47
CA MET A 28 -0.09 9.81 -9.20
C MET A 28 -0.52 8.39 -8.87
N ARG A 29 0.43 7.54 -8.47
CA ARG A 29 0.15 6.18 -7.98
C ARG A 29 0.46 6.09 -6.50
N LEU A 30 -0.43 5.45 -5.74
CA LEU A 30 -0.17 5.09 -4.35
C LEU A 30 0.61 3.78 -4.28
N ASN A 31 1.79 3.79 -3.66
CA ASN A 31 2.68 2.64 -3.59
C ASN A 31 3.09 2.30 -2.16
N LEU A 32 3.42 1.03 -1.94
CA LEU A 32 4.02 0.52 -0.70
C LEU A 32 5.43 0.01 -0.99
N LYS A 33 6.43 0.53 -0.29
CA LYS A 33 7.78 -0.04 -0.26
C LYS A 33 8.06 -0.66 1.10
N THR A 34 8.28 -1.96 1.15
CA THR A 34 8.67 -2.64 2.39
C THR A 34 10.12 -2.32 2.74
N ASN A 35 10.47 -2.39 4.02
CA ASN A 35 11.84 -2.17 4.49
C ASN A 35 12.84 -3.16 3.91
N ARG A 36 12.37 -4.32 3.43
CA ARG A 36 13.21 -5.35 2.77
C ARG A 36 13.36 -5.12 1.27
N GLY A 37 12.79 -4.05 0.72
CA GLY A 37 12.98 -3.63 -0.67
C GLY A 37 11.84 -4.00 -1.62
N THR A 38 10.87 -4.81 -1.21
CA THR A 38 9.71 -5.14 -2.03
C THR A 38 8.88 -3.89 -2.32
N LEU A 39 8.61 -3.61 -3.60
CA LEU A 39 7.67 -2.60 -4.03
C LEU A 39 6.35 -3.27 -4.43
N ILE A 40 5.27 -2.88 -3.77
CA ILE A 40 3.90 -3.26 -4.13
C ILE A 40 3.24 -2.01 -4.70
N LYS A 41 2.86 -2.11 -5.98
CA LYS A 41 2.14 -1.04 -6.67
C LYS A 41 0.69 -1.04 -6.23
N GLY A 42 0.17 0.13 -5.91
CA GLY A 42 -1.28 0.33 -5.73
C GLY A 42 -1.90 0.94 -6.97
N GLY A 43 -3.07 1.51 -6.80
CA GLY A 43 -3.80 2.13 -7.90
C GLY A 43 -3.44 3.59 -8.11
N ILE A 44 -4.02 4.13 -9.19
CA ILE A 44 -3.91 5.53 -9.56
C ILE A 44 -4.84 6.35 -8.66
N VAL A 45 -4.32 7.46 -8.14
CA VAL A 45 -5.07 8.47 -7.41
C VAL A 45 -5.99 9.19 -8.39
N SER A 46 -7.26 9.38 -8.01
CA SER A 46 -8.21 10.09 -8.86
C SER A 46 -7.86 11.57 -8.98
N ASP A 47 -8.42 12.22 -10.00
CA ASP A 47 -8.10 13.62 -10.33
C ASP A 47 -8.50 14.62 -9.21
N ASP A 48 -9.47 14.25 -8.36
CA ASP A 48 -9.89 15.00 -7.18
C ASP A 48 -9.02 14.74 -5.93
N GLY A 49 -8.00 13.87 -6.06
CA GLY A 49 -7.10 13.49 -4.98
C GLY A 49 -7.63 12.38 -4.08
N ASP A 50 -8.78 11.78 -4.37
CA ASP A 50 -9.32 10.66 -3.63
C ASP A 50 -8.44 9.39 -3.77
N LEU A 51 -8.18 8.76 -2.63
CA LEU A 51 -7.28 7.63 -2.50
C LEU A 51 -8.02 6.30 -2.35
N ARG A 52 -9.36 6.28 -2.31
CA ARG A 52 -10.14 5.04 -2.08
C ARG A 52 -9.79 3.96 -3.10
N THR A 53 -9.97 4.22 -4.39
CA THR A 53 -9.66 3.26 -5.47
C THR A 53 -8.17 2.87 -5.47
N ALA A 54 -7.29 3.85 -5.30
CA ALA A 54 -5.85 3.61 -5.23
C ALA A 54 -5.45 2.67 -4.07
N SER A 55 -6.12 2.85 -2.92
CA SER A 55 -5.91 2.05 -1.71
C SER A 55 -6.50 0.65 -1.84
N ASP A 56 -7.67 0.50 -2.46
CA ASP A 56 -8.29 -0.81 -2.71
C ASP A 56 -7.41 -1.67 -3.63
N GLU A 57 -6.87 -1.09 -4.70
CA GLU A 57 -5.91 -1.77 -5.57
C GLU A 57 -4.63 -2.14 -4.83
N LEU A 58 -4.09 -1.23 -4.01
CA LEU A 58 -2.92 -1.51 -3.20
C LEU A 58 -3.16 -2.68 -2.23
N PHE A 59 -4.33 -2.70 -1.60
CA PHE A 59 -4.73 -3.73 -0.67
C PHE A 59 -4.87 -5.09 -1.35
N ASN A 60 -5.50 -5.13 -2.53
CA ASN A 60 -5.57 -6.33 -3.37
C ASN A 60 -4.19 -6.85 -3.76
N ASN A 61 -3.26 -5.97 -4.13
CA ASN A 61 -1.90 -6.38 -4.47
C ASN A 61 -1.09 -6.84 -3.26
N CYS A 62 -1.34 -6.27 -2.08
CA CYS A 62 -0.80 -6.81 -0.82
C CYS A 62 -1.29 -8.25 -0.59
N PHE A 63 -2.59 -8.50 -0.77
CA PHE A 63 -3.14 -9.85 -0.65
C PHE A 63 -2.49 -10.84 -1.61
N ASN A 64 -2.38 -10.47 -2.89
CA ASN A 64 -1.76 -11.31 -3.90
C ASN A 64 -0.30 -11.63 -3.57
N TYR A 65 0.45 -10.66 -3.04
CA TYR A 65 1.86 -10.84 -2.68
C TYR A 65 2.06 -11.80 -1.50
N TRP A 66 1.23 -11.70 -0.45
CA TRP A 66 1.37 -12.52 0.76
C TRP A 66 0.53 -13.79 0.77
N GLY A 67 -0.38 -13.98 -0.19
CA GLY A 67 -1.24 -15.17 -0.29
C GLY A 67 -2.20 -15.35 0.89
N MET A 68 -2.53 -14.27 1.60
CA MET A 68 -3.39 -14.30 2.79
C MET A 68 -4.57 -13.36 2.59
N SER A 69 -5.79 -13.78 2.88
CA SER A 69 -6.95 -12.89 3.03
C SER A 69 -6.98 -12.23 4.42
N ASN A 70 -7.64 -11.08 4.55
CA ASN A 70 -7.81 -10.32 5.81
C ASN A 70 -6.50 -9.82 6.45
N LEU A 71 -5.80 -8.94 5.74
CA LEU A 71 -4.64 -8.19 6.19
C LEU A 71 -5.14 -6.84 6.70
N THR A 72 -4.40 -6.26 7.63
CA THR A 72 -4.61 -4.87 8.04
C THR A 72 -3.38 -4.06 7.68
N LEU A 73 -3.58 -2.99 6.92
CA LEU A 73 -2.57 -1.98 6.68
C LEU A 73 -2.72 -0.87 7.73
N SER A 74 -1.78 -0.79 8.67
CA SER A 74 -1.78 0.26 9.70
C SER A 74 -0.77 1.34 9.33
N ILE A 75 -1.26 2.58 9.15
CA ILE A 75 -0.46 3.74 8.79
C ILE A 75 -0.19 4.57 10.03
N ASN A 76 1.07 4.95 10.24
CA ASN A 76 1.47 5.91 11.26
C ASN A 76 1.91 7.20 10.58
N ILE A 77 1.16 8.27 10.83
CA ILE A 77 1.49 9.64 10.43
C ILE A 77 2.14 10.28 11.66
N ARG A 78 3.42 10.63 11.55
CA ARG A 78 4.17 11.43 12.52
C ARG A 78 4.64 12.69 11.84
#